data_AF-A0A7V7RPX7-F1
#
_entry.id   AF-A0A7V7RPX7-F1
#
_cell.length_a   1.000
_cell.length_b   1.000
_cell.length_c   1.000
_cell.angle_alpha   90.00
_cell.angle_beta   90.00
_cell.angle_gamma   90.00
#
_symmetry.space_group_name_H-M   'P 1'
#
loop_
_entity.id
_entity.type
_entity.pdbx_description
1 polymer ?
#
loop_
_entity_poly.entity_id
_entity_poly.type
_entity_poly.pdbx_seq_one_letter_code
_entity_poly.pdbx_strand_id
1 'polypeptide(L)'
;MGKSVIFDITKESVSDIAGQIAEKDKDSILVLAPLSGNVSVHAPAKKGKNKGYHRLKLEVWIPEDAIKGENALDDFGAVTLLRLPKKRIEDHLIRNPREEELI
;
A
#
# COMPACT_ATOMS: atom_id res chain seq x y z
N MET A 1 0.31 -2.84 17.30
CA MET A 1 -0.66 -1.91 16.66
C MET A 1 -1.08 -2.49 15.32
N GLY A 2 -2.37 -2.72 15.12
CA GLY A 2 -2.87 -3.20 13.82
C GLY A 2 -2.57 -2.16 12.75
N LYS A 3 -2.06 -2.60 11.59
CA LYS A 3 -1.76 -1.71 10.47
C LYS A 3 -3.10 -1.17 9.94
N SER A 4 -3.43 0.08 10.28
CA SER A 4 -4.65 0.75 9.83
C SER A 4 -4.52 1.10 8.34
N VAL A 5 -5.58 0.86 7.58
CA VAL A 5 -5.71 1.33 6.19
C VAL A 5 -5.97 2.84 6.24
N ILE A 6 -5.17 3.62 5.53
CA ILE A 6 -5.37 5.07 5.40
C ILE A 6 -6.26 5.31 4.17
N PHE A 7 -7.39 5.99 4.37
CA PHE A 7 -8.32 6.34 3.30
C PHE A 7 -8.12 7.78 2.84
N ASP A 8 -8.55 8.06 1.61
CA ASP A 8 -8.46 9.39 0.98
C ASP A 8 -7.04 9.98 1.08
N ILE A 9 -6.03 9.34 0.48
CA ILE A 9 -4.63 9.81 0.52
C ILE A 9 -4.35 10.87 -0.56
N THR A 10 -3.50 11.88 -0.27
CA THR A 10 -3.03 12.84 -1.30
C THR A 10 -1.77 12.37 -2.01
N LYS A 11 -1.39 13.09 -3.08
CA LYS A 11 -0.09 12.92 -3.72
C LYS A 11 1.06 13.24 -2.76
N GLU A 12 0.91 14.28 -1.95
CA GLU A 12 1.90 14.73 -0.97
C GLU A 12 2.12 13.63 0.08
N SER A 13 1.05 13.03 0.62
CA SER A 13 1.16 11.91 1.54
C SER A 13 1.86 10.69 0.94
N VAL A 14 1.62 10.39 -0.34
CA VAL A 14 2.35 9.30 -1.04
C VAL A 14 3.84 9.65 -1.15
N SER A 15 4.18 10.90 -1.45
CA SER A 15 5.56 11.39 -1.50
C SER A 15 6.25 11.28 -0.15
N ASP A 16 5.56 11.68 0.92
CA ASP A 16 6.09 11.65 2.30
C ASP A 16 6.37 10.21 2.75
N ILE A 17 5.42 9.29 2.50
CA ILE A 17 5.61 7.86 2.82
C ILE A 17 6.77 7.28 2.03
N ALA A 18 6.88 7.59 0.73
CA ALA A 18 7.99 7.12 -0.09
C ALA A 18 9.33 7.66 0.44
N GLY A 19 9.40 8.94 0.81
CA GLY A 19 10.57 9.56 1.42
C GLY A 19 10.99 8.86 2.73
N GLN A 20 10.04 8.63 3.64
CA GLN A 20 10.30 7.92 4.90
C GLN A 20 10.82 6.49 4.70
N ILE A 21 10.34 5.78 3.68
CA ILE A 21 10.83 4.44 3.34
C ILE A 21 12.27 4.52 2.82
N ALA A 22 12.57 5.48 1.94
CA ALA A 22 13.91 5.67 1.38
C ALA A 22 14.94 6.09 2.45
N GLU A 23 14.54 6.87 3.44
CA GLU A 23 15.44 7.32 4.52
C GLU A 23 15.80 6.23 5.53
N LYS A 24 15.06 5.10 5.54
CA LYS A 24 15.29 3.99 6.47
C LYS A 24 16.66 3.32 6.27
N ASP A 25 17.10 3.23 5.01
CA ASP A 25 18.43 2.70 4.65
C ASP A 25 19.03 3.52 3.50
N LYS A 26 20.16 4.18 3.78
CA LYS A 26 20.85 5.07 2.84
C LYS A 26 21.51 4.35 1.67
N ASP A 27 21.72 3.04 1.77
CA ASP A 27 22.27 2.20 0.69
C ASP A 27 21.16 1.42 -0.04
N SER A 28 19.94 1.97 -0.05
CA SER A 28 18.79 1.39 -0.74
C SER A 28 18.19 2.36 -1.75
N ILE A 29 17.47 1.81 -2.74
CA ILE A 29 16.69 2.59 -3.70
C ILE A 29 15.23 2.13 -3.66
N LEU A 30 14.30 3.05 -3.93
CA LEU A 30 12.90 2.69 -4.13
C LEU A 30 12.70 2.06 -5.51
N VAL A 31 12.11 0.88 -5.54
CA VAL A 31 11.78 0.17 -6.79
C VAL A 31 10.26 0.11 -6.95
N LEU A 32 9.77 0.58 -8.10
CA LEU A 32 8.37 0.44 -8.49
C LEU A 32 8.24 -0.72 -9.49
N ALA A 33 7.85 -1.88 -8.99
CA ALA A 33 7.62 -3.06 -9.82
C ALA A 33 6.11 -3.20 -10.16
N PRO A 34 5.76 -3.50 -11.42
CA PRO A 34 4.38 -3.73 -11.80
C PRO A 34 3.87 -5.06 -11.23
N LEU A 35 2.55 -5.14 -11.01
CA LEU A 35 1.88 -6.40 -10.72
C LEU A 35 1.93 -7.29 -11.96
N SER A 36 2.22 -8.58 -11.81
CA SER A 36 2.35 -9.52 -12.93
C SER A 36 1.01 -9.97 -13.55
N GLY A 37 -0.05 -9.17 -13.38
CA GLY A 37 -1.40 -9.47 -13.85
C GLY A 37 -2.21 -10.42 -12.94
N ASN A 38 -1.55 -11.15 -12.04
CA ASN A 38 -2.19 -12.07 -11.09
C ASN A 38 -2.62 -11.34 -9.79
N VAL A 39 -3.71 -10.59 -9.84
CA VAL A 39 -4.34 -10.01 -8.64
C VAL A 39 -5.61 -10.78 -8.31
N SER A 40 -5.69 -11.36 -7.11
CA SER A 40 -6.94 -11.97 -6.63
C SER A 40 -7.49 -11.23 -5.41
N VAL A 41 -8.75 -10.82 -5.52
CA VAL A 41 -9.50 -10.18 -4.44
C VAL A 41 -10.47 -11.19 -3.86
N HIS A 42 -10.41 -11.40 -2.55
CA HIS A 42 -11.25 -12.35 -1.84
C HIS A 42 -12.29 -11.62 -0.99
N ALA A 43 -13.45 -12.25 -0.82
CA ALA A 43 -14.46 -11.79 0.12
C ALA A 43 -13.87 -11.71 1.55
N PRO A 44 -14.45 -10.87 2.44
CA PRO A 44 -13.96 -10.74 3.80
C PRO A 44 -13.90 -12.09 4.52
N ALA A 45 -12.82 -12.31 5.27
CA ALA A 45 -12.71 -13.54 6.05
C ALA A 45 -13.85 -13.61 7.09
N LYS A 46 -14.51 -14.77 7.17
CA LYS A 46 -15.67 -14.96 8.06
C LYS A 46 -15.30 -15.37 9.50
N LYS A 47 -14.08 -15.88 9.71
CA LYS A 47 -13.60 -16.44 11.00
C LYS A 47 -12.08 -16.20 11.16
N GLY A 48 -11.59 -16.34 12.39
CA GLY A 48 -10.17 -16.23 12.74
C GLY A 48 -9.67 -14.80 12.95
N LYS A 49 -8.36 -14.65 13.14
CA LYS A 49 -7.70 -13.36 13.48
C LYS A 49 -7.92 -12.23 12.47
N ASN A 50 -8.25 -12.57 11.23
CA ASN A 50 -8.47 -11.62 10.14
C ASN A 50 -9.96 -11.46 9.78
N LYS A 51 -10.89 -11.86 10.67
CA LYS A 51 -12.34 -11.76 10.42
C LYS A 51 -12.73 -10.31 10.06
N GLY A 52 -13.54 -10.15 9.01
CA GLY A 52 -14.00 -8.85 8.52
C GLY A 52 -13.09 -8.17 7.51
N TYR A 53 -11.86 -8.67 7.30
CA TYR A 53 -10.91 -8.08 6.35
C TYR A 53 -11.02 -8.71 4.97
N HIS A 54 -11.07 -7.87 3.94
CA HIS A 54 -10.79 -8.29 2.56
C HIS A 54 -9.35 -8.76 2.44
N ARG A 55 -9.12 -9.82 1.65
CA ARG A 55 -7.76 -10.30 1.33
C ARG A 55 -7.47 -10.02 -0.13
N LEU A 56 -6.43 -9.24 -0.38
CA LEU A 56 -5.81 -9.12 -1.69
C LEU A 56 -4.59 -10.05 -1.72
N LYS A 57 -4.45 -10.85 -2.76
CA LYS A 57 -3.18 -11.51 -3.09
C LYS A 57 -2.66 -10.88 -4.37
N LEU A 58 -1.39 -10.54 -4.33
CA LEU A 58 -0.66 -9.87 -5.38
C LEU A 58 0.64 -10.62 -5.62
N GLU A 59 1.01 -10.67 -6.89
CA GLU A 59 2.22 -11.31 -7.38
C GLU A 59 3.04 -10.26 -8.11
N VAL A 60 4.33 -10.20 -7.79
CA VAL A 60 5.28 -9.25 -8.33
C VAL A 60 6.43 -10.05 -8.90
N TRP A 61 6.77 -9.79 -10.16
CA TRP A 61 7.84 -10.48 -10.85
C TRP A 61 8.98 -9.50 -11.06
N ILE A 62 10.16 -9.87 -10.57
CA ILE A 62 11.39 -9.14 -10.80
C ILE A 62 12.28 -10.06 -11.65
N PRO A 63 12.77 -9.59 -12.81
CA PRO A 63 13.67 -10.38 -13.65
C PRO A 63 14.91 -10.84 -12.87
N GLU A 64 15.38 -12.05 -13.14
CA GLU A 64 16.54 -12.65 -12.47
C GLU A 64 17.80 -11.78 -12.64
N ASP A 65 17.96 -11.14 -13.80
CA ASP A 65 19.11 -10.28 -14.13
C ASP A 65 18.98 -8.84 -13.61
N ALA A 66 17.84 -8.47 -13.01
CA ALA A 66 17.63 -7.13 -12.47
C ALA A 66 18.33 -6.91 -11.12
N ILE A 67 18.70 -7.98 -10.41
CA ILE A 67 19.27 -7.93 -9.06
C ILE A 67 20.53 -8.80 -9.00
N LYS A 68 21.57 -8.30 -8.36
CA LYS A 68 22.83 -9.04 -8.13
C LYS A 68 22.99 -9.35 -6.65
N GLY A 69 23.62 -10.48 -6.35
CA GLY A 69 23.93 -10.92 -5.00
C GLY A 69 22.82 -11.77 -4.37
N GLU A 70 23.17 -12.49 -3.31
CA GLU A 70 22.24 -13.32 -2.54
C GLU A 70 21.40 -12.46 -1.58
N ASN A 71 20.16 -12.86 -1.29
CA ASN A 71 19.28 -12.24 -0.30
C ASN A 71 18.95 -10.74 -0.52
N ALA A 72 19.10 -10.25 -1.75
CA ALA A 72 18.89 -8.84 -2.10
C ALA A 72 17.42 -8.36 -2.02
N LEU A 73 16.48 -9.23 -1.67
CA LEU A 73 15.06 -8.93 -1.50
C LEU A 73 14.56 -9.03 -0.05
N ASP A 74 15.47 -9.23 0.92
CA ASP A 74 15.09 -9.45 2.32
C ASP A 74 14.46 -8.20 2.99
N ASP A 75 14.75 -6.98 2.50
CA ASP A 75 14.08 -5.74 2.93
C ASP A 75 12.94 -5.31 1.98
N PHE A 76 12.25 -6.28 1.36
CA PHE A 76 11.11 -5.97 0.49
C PHE A 76 9.94 -5.35 1.27
N GLY A 77 9.63 -4.09 0.95
CA GLY A 77 8.43 -3.38 1.38
C GLY A 77 7.50 -3.08 0.20
N ALA A 78 6.19 -3.29 0.38
CA ALA A 78 5.19 -2.94 -0.63
C ALA A 78 4.11 -2.03 -0.05
N VAL A 79 3.81 -0.96 -0.80
CA VAL A 79 2.64 -0.10 -0.57
C VAL A 79 1.65 -0.33 -1.71
N THR A 80 0.38 -0.58 -1.39
CA THR A 80 -0.67 -0.78 -2.41
C THR A 80 -1.59 0.43 -2.44
N LEU A 81 -1.67 1.09 -3.60
CA LEU A 81 -2.63 2.17 -3.85
C LEU A 81 -3.89 1.60 -4.53
N LEU A 82 -5.07 1.90 -3.97
CA LEU A 82 -6.34 1.43 -4.50
C LEU A 82 -7.23 2.62 -4.88
N ARG A 83 -7.89 2.51 -6.03
CA ARG A 83 -8.96 3.44 -6.41
C ARG A 83 -10.31 2.80 -6.09
N LEU A 84 -11.08 3.46 -5.22
CA LEU A 84 -12.44 3.05 -4.87
C LEU A 84 -13.44 4.18 -5.22
N PRO A 85 -14.65 3.87 -5.71
CA PRO A 85 -15.68 4.88 -5.88
C PRO A 85 -16.09 5.48 -4.53
N LYS A 86 -16.06 6.82 -4.39
CA LYS A 86 -16.41 7.51 -3.12
C LYS A 86 -17.72 7.04 -2.51
N LYS A 87 -18.76 6.83 -3.33
CA LYS A 87 -20.08 6.30 -2.91
C LYS A 87 -20.09 4.90 -2.28
N ARG A 88 -18.94 4.20 -2.27
CA ARG A 88 -18.76 2.85 -1.70
C ARG A 88 -17.85 2.88 -0.47
N ILE A 89 -17.51 4.07 0.02
CA ILE A 89 -16.69 4.31 1.20
C ILE A 89 -17.59 5.01 2.23
N GLU A 90 -17.43 4.66 3.50
CA GLU A 90 -18.13 5.32 4.60
C GLU A 90 -17.68 6.78 4.73
N ASP A 91 -18.62 7.71 4.96
CA ASP A 91 -18.34 9.16 4.91
C ASP A 91 -17.23 9.61 5.85
N HIS A 92 -17.12 9.01 7.04
CA HIS A 92 -16.10 9.33 8.04
C HIS A 92 -14.66 8.93 7.62
N LEU A 93 -14.50 8.18 6.52
CA LEU A 93 -13.20 7.80 5.96
C LEU A 93 -12.78 8.69 4.78
N ILE A 94 -13.64 9.61 4.36
CA ILE A 94 -13.37 10.56 3.28
C ILE A 94 -13.00 11.89 3.92
N ARG A 95 -11.92 12.54 3.47
CA ARG A 95 -11.54 13.85 3.97
C ARG A 95 -12.65 14.85 3.62
N ASN A 96 -13.06 15.62 4.62
CA ASN A 96 -14.10 16.61 4.44
C ASN A 96 -13.45 17.95 4.06
N PRO A 97 -13.68 18.50 2.85
CA PRO A 97 -12.99 19.71 2.40
C PRO A 97 -13.24 20.95 3.27
N ARG A 98 -14.28 20.92 4.12
CA ARG A 98 -14.72 22.06 4.93
C ARG A 98 -14.00 22.21 6.28
N GLU A 99 -13.13 21.28 6.65
CA GLU A 99 -12.35 21.38 7.91
C GLU A 99 -10.95 21.97 7.70
N GLU A 100 -10.45 22.04 6.46
CA GLU A 100 -9.14 22.65 6.14
C GLU A 100 -9.22 24.19 6.04
N GLU A 101 -10.41 24.79 5.93
CA GLU A 101 -10.60 26.26 5.88
C GLU A 101 -10.82 26.90 7.28
N LEU A 102 -10.81 26.11 8.36
CA LEU A 102 -11.05 26.58 9.74
C LEU A 102 -9.81 26.53 10.64
N ILE A 103 -8.61 26.36 10.07
CA ILE A 103 -7.33 26.44 10.78
C ILE A 103 -6.48 27.58 10.20
#